data_AF-A0A3C0SSR5-F1
#
_entry.id   AF-A0A3C0SSR5-F1
#
_cell.length_a   1.000
_cell.length_b   1.000
_cell.length_c   1.000
_cell.angle_alpha   90.00
_cell.angle_beta   90.00
_cell.angle_gamma   90.00
#
_symmetry.space_group_name_H-M   'P 1'
#
loop_
_entity.id
_entity.type
_entity.pdbx_description
1 polymer ?
#
loop_
_entity_poly.entity_id
_entity_poly.type
_entity_poly.pdbx_seq_one_letter_code
_entity_poly.pdbx_strand_id
1 'polypeptide(L)'
;MFDAVTGGYFKKGDEPLSAIQVLNEDLAQLKVSSDEDRALEKKSIKSLNKYLGTYSIRVDNSKYERSIINSHITYIKDIEDVQLEASQGYIPPTIFVDNESLFSISPYEEYVNDESDEIPTIIFAKKNIKDDDENYTKFTLGAFMNSVMMEEFYVRINQGEFIKVDTYYNLSIEKGVTTIEISLDGVNPLRQIVIKK
;
A
#
# COMPACT_ATOMS: atom_id res chain seq x y z
N MET A 1 14.12 -10.83 8.91
CA MET A 1 14.28 -11.94 7.93
C MET A 1 15.13 -13.01 8.60
N PHE A 2 14.55 -14.18 8.83
CA PHE A 2 15.11 -15.25 9.66
C PHE A 2 15.07 -16.56 8.87
N ASP A 3 16.21 -17.23 8.77
CA ASP A 3 16.29 -18.59 8.24
C ASP A 3 16.02 -19.56 9.38
N ALA A 4 14.84 -20.18 9.37
CA ALA A 4 14.43 -21.12 10.40
C ALA A 4 15.23 -22.44 10.40
N VAL A 5 15.91 -22.76 9.31
CA VAL A 5 16.74 -23.98 9.20
C VAL A 5 18.09 -23.76 9.85
N THR A 6 18.70 -22.60 9.60
CA THR A 6 20.04 -22.28 10.13
C THR A 6 20.01 -21.45 11.41
N GLY A 7 18.86 -20.90 11.79
CA GLY A 7 18.75 -19.89 12.85
C GLY A 7 19.35 -18.54 12.47
N GLY A 8 19.81 -18.39 11.22
CA GLY A 8 20.48 -17.20 10.73
C GLY A 8 19.53 -16.01 10.60
N TYR A 9 19.99 -14.83 10.98
CA TYR A 9 19.29 -13.57 10.77
C TYR A 9 20.29 -12.45 10.48
N PHE A 10 19.81 -11.38 9.86
CA PHE A 10 20.60 -10.18 9.62
C PHE A 10 20.71 -9.34 10.88
N LYS A 11 21.92 -8.86 11.17
CA LYS A 11 22.19 -7.95 12.28
C LYS A 11 23.11 -6.79 11.88
N LYS A 12 22.98 -5.68 12.60
CA LYS A 12 23.90 -4.53 12.57
C LYS A 12 24.51 -4.39 13.96
N GLY A 13 25.81 -4.66 14.08
CA GLY A 13 26.43 -4.92 15.38
C GLY A 13 25.80 -6.16 16.02
N ASP A 14 25.20 -5.99 17.20
CA ASP A 14 24.52 -7.05 17.95
C ASP A 14 22.99 -7.03 17.81
N GLU A 15 22.45 -6.03 17.11
CA GLU A 15 21.00 -5.85 16.98
C GLU A 15 20.45 -6.57 15.75
N PRO A 16 19.44 -7.46 15.91
CA PRO A 16 18.76 -8.09 14.79
C PRO A 16 17.93 -7.05 14.01
N LEU A 17 17.93 -7.17 12.69
CA LEU A 17 17.19 -6.27 11.81
C LEU A 17 15.84 -6.85 11.40
N SER A 18 14.82 -5.98 11.43
CA SER A 18 13.50 -6.24 10.85
C SER A 18 13.58 -6.41 9.33
N ALA A 19 12.51 -6.91 8.70
CA ALA A 19 12.50 -7.05 7.24
C ALA A 19 12.69 -5.70 6.53
N ILE A 20 12.01 -4.64 7.01
CA ILE A 20 12.11 -3.29 6.46
C ILE A 20 13.52 -2.72 6.64
N GLN A 21 14.10 -2.87 7.83
CA GLN A 21 15.47 -2.40 8.08
C GLN A 21 16.48 -3.09 7.14
N VAL A 22 16.33 -4.39 6.88
CA VAL A 22 17.20 -5.07 5.91
C VAL A 22 17.03 -4.53 4.49
N LEU A 23 15.81 -4.14 4.10
CA LEU A 23 15.58 -3.51 2.80
C LEU A 23 16.32 -2.17 2.67
N ASN A 24 16.40 -1.40 3.76
CA ASN A 24 16.94 -0.03 3.73
C ASN A 24 18.43 0.07 4.02
N GLU A 25 19.05 -0.99 4.54
CA GLU A 25 20.48 -1.03 4.83
C GLU A 25 21.33 -1.42 3.62
N ASP A 26 22.62 -1.04 3.66
CA ASP A 26 23.63 -1.56 2.73
C ASP A 26 23.97 -3.01 3.13
N LEU A 27 23.45 -3.97 2.36
CA LEU A 27 23.67 -5.40 2.59
C LEU A 27 25.16 -5.79 2.64
N ALA A 28 26.06 -5.01 2.03
CA ALA A 28 27.50 -5.24 2.11
C ALA A 28 28.09 -5.05 3.50
N GLN A 29 27.36 -4.37 4.39
CA GLN A 29 27.76 -4.08 5.76
C GLN A 29 27.08 -4.99 6.78
N LEU A 30 26.14 -5.83 6.35
CA LEU A 30 25.37 -6.70 7.24
C LEU A 30 26.10 -8.01 7.53
N LYS A 31 25.91 -8.48 8.76
CA LYS A 31 26.39 -9.80 9.24
C LYS A 31 25.22 -10.77 9.36
N VAL A 32 25.52 -12.06 9.28
CA VAL A 32 24.54 -13.14 9.52
C VAL A 32 24.87 -13.83 10.84
N SER A 33 23.90 -13.96 11.74
CA SER A 33 24.09 -14.46 13.11
C SER A 33 24.64 -15.89 13.20
N SER A 34 24.40 -16.74 12.19
CA SER A 34 24.93 -18.10 12.14
C SER A 34 26.43 -18.17 11.85
N ASP A 35 27.05 -17.04 11.48
CA ASP A 35 28.47 -16.94 11.12
C ASP A 35 28.96 -15.49 11.42
N GLU A 36 29.13 -15.17 12.72
CA GLU A 36 29.33 -13.79 13.23
C GLU A 36 30.55 -13.05 12.64
N ASP A 37 31.49 -13.80 12.06
CA ASP A 37 32.72 -13.31 11.42
C ASP A 37 32.60 -13.15 9.90
N ARG A 38 31.50 -13.57 9.28
CA ARG A 38 31.29 -13.50 7.82
C ARG A 38 30.25 -12.44 7.45
N ALA A 39 30.74 -11.35 6.88
CA ALA A 39 29.90 -10.47 6.06
C ALA A 39 29.40 -11.24 4.82
N LEU A 40 28.23 -10.88 4.31
CA LEU A 40 27.73 -11.47 3.07
C LEU A 40 28.75 -11.30 1.93
N GLU A 41 28.98 -12.37 1.18
CA GLU A 41 29.81 -12.26 -0.03
C GLU A 41 29.15 -11.33 -1.06
N LYS A 42 29.95 -10.53 -1.78
CA LYS A 42 29.47 -9.61 -2.83
C LYS A 42 28.57 -10.30 -3.87
N LYS A 43 28.81 -11.58 -4.17
CA LYS A 43 28.00 -12.37 -5.11
C LYS A 43 26.60 -12.66 -4.55
N SER A 44 26.50 -12.95 -3.26
CA SER A 44 25.23 -13.16 -2.56
C SER A 44 24.45 -11.86 -2.45
N ILE A 45 25.12 -10.75 -2.11
CA ILE A 45 24.53 -9.40 -2.08
C ILE A 45 23.96 -9.01 -3.44
N LYS A 46 24.75 -9.19 -4.52
CA LYS A 46 24.31 -8.88 -5.89
C LYS A 46 23.11 -9.72 -6.33
N SER A 47 22.98 -10.94 -5.80
CA SER A 47 21.83 -11.80 -6.09
C SER A 47 20.61 -11.38 -5.27
N LEU A 48 20.79 -11.03 -3.99
CA LEU A 48 19.74 -10.60 -3.09
C LEU A 48 19.16 -9.22 -3.45
N ASN A 49 19.99 -8.24 -3.80
CA ASN A 49 19.55 -6.89 -4.19
C ASN A 49 18.54 -6.89 -5.35
N LYS A 50 18.54 -7.93 -6.19
CA LYS A 50 17.57 -8.07 -7.29
C LYS A 50 16.15 -8.39 -6.83
N TYR A 51 15.99 -8.84 -5.58
CA TYR A 51 14.72 -9.34 -5.04
C TYR A 51 14.29 -8.58 -3.78
N LEU A 52 15.03 -7.54 -3.38
CA LEU A 52 14.82 -6.77 -2.15
C LEU A 52 14.33 -5.35 -2.45
N GLY A 53 13.24 -5.24 -3.22
CA GLY A 53 12.56 -3.97 -3.50
C GLY A 53 11.30 -3.74 -2.64
N THR A 54 10.65 -4.82 -2.21
CA THR A 54 9.36 -4.74 -1.52
C THR A 54 9.22 -5.77 -0.40
N TYR A 55 8.43 -5.45 0.62
CA TYR A 55 8.05 -6.41 1.67
C TYR A 55 6.55 -6.33 1.96
N SER A 56 5.86 -7.47 1.89
CA SER A 56 4.41 -7.53 2.10
C SER A 56 4.05 -8.24 3.41
N ILE A 57 3.20 -7.59 4.22
CA ILE A 57 2.48 -8.21 5.33
C ILE A 57 1.06 -8.52 4.87
N ARG A 58 0.58 -9.70 5.22
CA ARG A 58 -0.82 -10.11 5.04
C ARG A 58 -1.67 -9.49 6.13
N VAL A 59 -2.76 -8.83 5.75
CA VAL A 59 -3.74 -8.32 6.71
C VAL A 59 -4.83 -9.37 6.86
N ASP A 60 -4.94 -9.90 8.08
CA ASP A 60 -6.06 -10.74 8.46
C ASP A 60 -7.24 -9.86 8.90
N ASN A 61 -8.27 -9.80 8.07
CA ASN A 61 -9.49 -9.03 8.35
C ASN A 61 -10.57 -9.91 8.99
N SER A 62 -10.23 -11.09 9.51
CA SER A 62 -11.20 -11.95 10.15
C SER A 62 -11.72 -11.35 11.45
N LYS A 63 -13.00 -10.95 11.46
CA LYS A 63 -13.74 -10.62 12.69
C LYS A 63 -14.29 -11.87 13.40
N TYR A 64 -14.19 -13.05 12.79
CA TYR A 64 -14.70 -14.35 13.26
C TYR A 64 -13.67 -15.48 13.05
N GLU A 65 -13.93 -16.69 13.57
CA GLU A 65 -13.00 -17.84 13.70
C GLU A 65 -12.29 -18.36 12.42
N ARG A 66 -12.55 -17.78 11.23
CA ARG A 66 -11.84 -18.16 10.00
C ARG A 66 -11.01 -16.98 9.51
N SER A 67 -9.69 -17.16 9.50
CA SER A 67 -8.75 -16.25 8.87
C SER A 67 -9.15 -16.02 7.41
N ILE A 68 -9.51 -14.78 7.08
CA ILE A 68 -9.78 -14.35 5.71
C ILE A 68 -8.74 -13.28 5.41
N ILE A 69 -7.60 -13.74 4.91
CA ILE A 69 -6.58 -12.87 4.35
C ILE A 69 -7.06 -12.45 2.96
N ASN A 70 -7.62 -11.26 2.86
CA ASN A 70 -8.09 -10.68 1.61
C ASN A 70 -7.35 -9.39 1.23
N SER A 71 -6.36 -8.96 2.03
CA SER A 71 -5.56 -7.78 1.70
C SER A 71 -4.12 -7.87 2.19
N HIS A 72 -3.26 -7.03 1.61
CA HIS A 72 -1.84 -6.93 1.94
C HIS A 72 -1.45 -5.46 2.15
N ILE A 73 -0.49 -5.22 3.03
CA ILE A 73 0.26 -3.96 3.09
C ILE A 73 1.65 -4.26 2.57
N THR A 74 2.07 -3.57 1.52
CA THR A 74 3.37 -3.78 0.86
C THR A 74 4.21 -2.53 1.00
N TYR A 75 5.29 -2.65 1.76
CA TYR A 75 6.36 -1.67 1.79
C TYR A 75 7.08 -1.65 0.44
N ILE A 76 7.31 -0.46 -0.08
CA ILE A 76 8.09 -0.20 -1.29
C ILE A 76 9.30 0.65 -0.91
N LYS A 77 10.50 0.18 -1.25
CA LYS A 77 11.73 0.91 -0.96
C LYS A 77 11.90 2.11 -1.88
N ASP A 78 11.61 1.90 -3.17
CA ASP A 78 11.64 2.93 -4.21
C ASP A 78 10.29 2.92 -4.94
N ILE A 79 9.79 4.10 -5.33
CA ILE A 79 8.56 4.21 -6.11
C ILE A 79 8.71 3.56 -7.50
N GLU A 80 9.93 3.49 -8.03
CA GLU A 80 10.24 2.78 -9.28
C GLU A 80 10.09 1.26 -9.13
N ASP A 81 10.18 0.74 -7.90
CA ASP A 81 9.94 -0.68 -7.58
C ASP A 81 8.45 -1.02 -7.50
N VAL A 82 7.56 -0.03 -7.62
CA VAL A 82 6.09 -0.25 -7.76
C VAL A 82 5.80 -0.74 -9.18
N GLN A 83 6.28 -1.94 -9.50
CA GLN A 83 5.94 -2.63 -10.73
C GLN A 83 4.77 -3.57 -10.48
N LEU A 84 3.57 -3.08 -10.79
CA LEU A 84 2.34 -3.87 -10.80
C LEU A 84 2.25 -4.71 -12.07
N GLU A 85 3.20 -5.63 -12.25
CA GLU A 85 3.19 -6.56 -13.39
C GLU A 85 2.51 -7.87 -13.00
N ALA A 86 1.21 -7.96 -13.25
CA ALA A 86 0.48 -9.22 -13.17
C ALA A 86 0.57 -9.95 -14.52
N SER A 87 1.23 -11.12 -14.54
CA SER A 87 1.31 -11.95 -15.75
C SER A 87 -0.07 -12.46 -16.19
N GLN A 88 -1.00 -12.67 -15.23
CA GLN A 88 -2.43 -12.89 -15.45
C GLN A 88 -3.23 -12.47 -14.19
N GLY A 89 -4.45 -11.97 -14.37
CA GLY A 89 -5.39 -11.68 -13.27
C GLY A 89 -5.25 -10.28 -12.65
N TYR A 90 -5.88 -10.09 -11.49
CA TYR A 90 -5.82 -8.86 -10.70
C TYR A 90 -4.90 -9.07 -9.50
N ILE A 91 -4.12 -8.06 -9.14
CA ILE A 91 -3.39 -8.05 -7.88
C ILE A 91 -4.44 -8.04 -6.75
N PRO A 92 -4.32 -8.91 -5.73
CA PRO A 92 -5.22 -8.88 -4.58
C PRO A 92 -5.18 -7.48 -3.94
N PRO A 93 -6.24 -7.05 -3.22
CA PRO A 93 -6.25 -5.75 -2.55
C PRO A 93 -4.93 -5.51 -1.78
N THR A 94 -4.14 -4.55 -2.24
CA THR A 94 -2.79 -4.30 -1.72
C THR A 94 -2.61 -2.81 -1.54
N ILE A 95 -2.23 -2.41 -0.33
CA ILE A 95 -1.90 -1.02 0.01
C ILE A 95 -0.38 -0.90 -0.12
N PHE A 96 0.09 -0.09 -1.07
CA PHE A 96 1.52 0.20 -1.24
C PHE A 96 1.89 1.42 -0.41
N VAL A 97 2.95 1.31 0.38
CA VAL A 97 3.40 2.37 1.31
C VAL A 97 4.92 2.46 1.30
N ASP A 98 5.45 3.66 1.39
CA ASP A 98 6.88 3.96 1.57
C ASP A 98 7.21 4.34 3.03
N ASN A 99 6.19 4.42 3.89
CA ASN A 99 6.35 4.71 5.31
C ASN A 99 6.65 3.45 6.13
N GLU A 100 7.86 3.39 6.68
CA GLU A 100 8.33 2.28 7.52
C GLU A 100 7.55 2.14 8.83
N SER A 101 6.96 3.23 9.35
CA SER A 101 6.33 3.23 10.67
C SER A 101 5.15 2.25 10.79
N LEU A 102 4.51 1.95 9.66
CA LEU A 102 3.42 0.98 9.57
C LEU A 102 3.86 -0.47 9.86
N PHE A 103 5.17 -0.72 9.82
CA PHE A 103 5.78 -2.04 10.06
C PHE A 103 6.46 -2.12 11.43
N SER A 104 6.45 -1.04 12.20
CA SER A 104 6.94 -0.98 13.58
C SER A 104 5.82 -0.93 14.62
N ILE A 105 4.56 -1.04 14.20
CA ILE A 105 3.41 -0.97 15.10
C ILE A 105 3.43 -2.17 16.07
N SER A 106 3.43 -1.87 17.35
CA SER A 106 3.36 -2.88 18.41
C SER A 106 1.91 -3.32 18.64
N PRO A 107 1.60 -4.62 18.70
CA PRO A 107 0.27 -5.10 19.06
C PRO A 107 -0.11 -4.82 20.51
N TYR A 108 0.83 -4.33 21.33
CA TYR A 108 0.62 -3.94 22.72
C TYR A 108 0.33 -2.45 22.91
N GLU A 109 0.43 -1.67 21.84
CA GLU A 109 0.08 -0.25 21.86
C GLU A 109 -1.38 -0.08 21.45
N GLU A 110 -2.13 0.67 22.27
CA GLU A 110 -3.49 1.05 21.89
C GLU A 110 -3.42 2.10 20.79
N TYR A 111 -4.22 1.89 19.74
CA TYR A 111 -4.38 2.89 18.69
C TYR A 111 -5.02 4.15 19.26
N VAL A 112 -4.37 5.30 19.05
CA VAL A 112 -4.91 6.62 19.32
C VAL A 112 -5.11 7.33 17.98
N ASN A 113 -6.35 7.74 17.70
CA ASN A 113 -6.60 8.65 16.60
C ASN A 113 -6.07 10.03 16.98
N ASP A 114 -5.01 10.48 16.33
CA ASP A 114 -4.40 11.78 16.59
C ASP A 114 -5.02 12.92 15.76
N GLU A 115 -6.03 12.60 14.95
CA GLU A 115 -6.75 13.51 14.06
C GLU A 115 -5.83 14.31 13.11
N SER A 116 -4.67 13.75 12.78
CA SER A 116 -3.60 14.45 12.06
C SER A 116 -3.74 14.47 10.54
N ASP A 117 -4.68 13.72 9.94
CA ASP A 117 -4.84 13.70 8.48
C ASP A 117 -5.31 15.07 7.96
N GLU A 118 -4.43 15.74 7.21
CA GLU A 118 -4.75 17.01 6.55
C GLU A 118 -5.42 16.82 5.17
N ILE A 119 -5.14 15.68 4.51
CA ILE A 119 -5.61 15.38 3.14
C ILE A 119 -6.30 14.03 3.13
N PRO A 120 -7.56 13.94 2.67
CA PRO A 120 -8.26 12.67 2.63
C PRO A 120 -7.62 11.68 1.65
N THR A 121 -7.65 10.41 2.04
CA THR A 121 -7.28 9.27 1.23
C THR A 121 -8.49 8.79 0.43
N ILE A 122 -8.30 8.52 -0.86
CA ILE A 122 -9.35 8.01 -1.74
C ILE A 122 -9.16 6.52 -1.99
N ILE A 123 -10.24 5.78 -1.78
CA ILE A 123 -10.28 4.35 -2.05
C ILE A 123 -11.28 4.10 -3.19
N PHE A 124 -10.80 3.42 -4.24
CA PHE A 124 -11.63 2.89 -5.30
C PHE A 124 -11.89 1.41 -5.07
N ALA A 125 -13.15 1.06 -4.81
CA ALA A 125 -13.60 -0.33 -4.81
C ALA A 125 -14.14 -0.70 -6.19
N LYS A 126 -13.49 -1.64 -6.86
CA LYS A 126 -13.97 -2.16 -8.16
C LYS A 126 -15.35 -2.81 -7.97
N LYS A 127 -16.34 -2.37 -8.76
CA LYS A 127 -17.66 -3.03 -8.80
C LYS A 127 -17.59 -4.36 -9.55
N ASN A 128 -18.62 -5.19 -9.41
CA ASN A 128 -18.67 -6.50 -10.05
C ASN A 128 -18.40 -6.35 -11.56
N ILE A 129 -17.59 -7.24 -12.13
CA ILE A 129 -17.23 -7.20 -13.56
C ILE A 129 -18.48 -7.27 -14.44
N LYS A 130 -19.55 -7.92 -13.96
CA LYS A 130 -20.85 -7.97 -14.65
C LYS A 130 -21.53 -6.61 -14.80
N ASP A 131 -21.15 -5.63 -13.97
CA ASP A 131 -21.70 -4.28 -14.02
C ASP A 131 -20.96 -3.43 -15.06
N ASP A 132 -19.78 -3.85 -15.52
CA ASP A 132 -19.04 -3.16 -16.58
C ASP A 132 -19.74 -3.34 -17.93
N ASP A 133 -19.49 -2.42 -18.86
CA ASP A 133 -19.87 -2.56 -20.26
C ASP A 133 -18.67 -2.31 -21.18
N GLU A 134 -18.88 -2.38 -22.49
CA GLU A 134 -17.80 -2.24 -23.48
C GLU A 134 -17.08 -0.88 -23.40
N ASN A 135 -17.72 0.14 -22.83
CA ASN A 135 -17.22 1.50 -22.77
C ASN A 135 -16.79 1.90 -21.36
N TYR A 136 -17.43 1.36 -20.31
CA TYR A 136 -17.25 1.81 -18.93
C TYR A 136 -16.76 0.71 -17.99
N THR A 137 -15.80 1.08 -17.13
CA THR A 137 -15.47 0.31 -15.93
C THR A 137 -16.00 1.02 -14.70
N LYS A 138 -16.75 0.28 -13.88
CA LYS A 138 -17.44 0.83 -12.72
C LYS A 138 -16.68 0.59 -11.42
N PHE A 139 -16.66 1.63 -10.59
CA PHE A 139 -16.08 1.66 -9.25
C PHE A 139 -17.04 2.33 -8.27
N THR A 140 -16.84 2.05 -6.99
CA THR A 140 -17.32 2.87 -5.88
C THR A 140 -16.13 3.65 -5.33
N LEU A 141 -16.27 4.96 -5.20
CA LEU A 141 -15.28 5.86 -4.65
C LEU A 141 -15.73 6.27 -3.24
N GLY A 142 -14.86 6.10 -2.26
CA GLY A 142 -15.01 6.65 -0.91
C GLY A 142 -13.81 7.49 -0.49
N ALA A 143 -14.06 8.51 0.32
CA ALA A 143 -13.01 9.31 0.95
C ALA A 143 -12.88 8.94 2.43
N PHE A 144 -11.65 8.90 2.92
CA PHE A 144 -11.30 8.53 4.28
C PHE A 144 -10.35 9.55 4.87
N MET A 145 -10.56 9.92 6.13
CA MET A 145 -9.72 10.83 6.88
C MET A 145 -9.67 10.33 8.32
N ASN A 146 -8.50 10.33 8.94
CA ASN A 146 -8.28 9.85 10.30
C ASN A 146 -8.77 8.41 10.51
N SER A 147 -8.48 7.56 9.52
CA SER A 147 -8.93 6.15 9.46
C SER A 147 -10.45 5.93 9.47
N VAL A 148 -11.27 6.98 9.31
CA VAL A 148 -12.73 6.88 9.22
C VAL A 148 -13.24 7.31 7.85
N MET A 149 -14.35 6.70 7.42
CA MET A 149 -15.01 7.09 6.18
C MET A 149 -15.67 8.46 6.36
N MET A 150 -15.44 9.35 5.41
CA MET A 150 -16.02 10.69 5.46
C MET A 150 -17.51 10.65 5.15
N GLU A 151 -18.31 11.40 5.91
CA GLU A 151 -19.75 11.52 5.67
C GLU A 151 -20.06 12.42 4.46
N GLU A 152 -19.26 13.46 4.24
CA GLU A 152 -19.45 14.44 3.17
C GLU A 152 -18.11 14.86 2.55
N PHE A 153 -18.07 14.93 1.22
CA PHE A 153 -16.96 15.49 0.44
C PHE A 153 -17.45 15.85 -0.97
N TYR A 154 -16.58 16.43 -1.80
CA TYR A 154 -16.91 16.81 -3.17
C TYR A 154 -16.01 16.08 -4.16
N VAL A 155 -16.59 15.64 -5.27
CA VAL A 155 -15.87 14.98 -6.38
C VAL A 155 -16.11 15.75 -7.67
N ARG A 156 -15.05 16.01 -8.43
CA ARG A 156 -15.11 16.49 -9.80
C ARG A 156 -14.53 15.44 -10.74
N ILE A 157 -15.26 15.14 -11.81
CA ILE A 157 -14.81 14.25 -12.88
C ILE A 157 -14.48 15.09 -14.10
N ASN A 158 -13.26 14.94 -14.62
CA ASN A 158 -12.71 15.73 -15.71
C ASN A 158 -12.87 17.24 -15.44
N GLN A 159 -13.29 18.02 -16.43
CA GLN A 159 -13.51 19.47 -16.30
C GLN A 159 -14.95 19.81 -15.87
N GLY A 160 -15.65 18.88 -15.22
CA GLY A 160 -17.03 19.10 -14.74
C GLY A 160 -17.13 20.00 -13.51
N GLU A 161 -18.30 20.07 -12.91
CA GLU A 161 -18.50 20.74 -11.62
C GLU A 161 -18.22 19.79 -10.45
N PHE A 162 -17.94 20.36 -9.27
CA PHE A 162 -17.86 19.58 -8.04
C PHE A 162 -19.25 19.10 -7.63
N ILE A 163 -19.38 17.79 -7.47
CA ILE A 163 -20.59 17.12 -7.02
C ILE A 163 -20.42 16.80 -5.54
N LYS A 164 -21.37 17.22 -4.71
CA LYS A 164 -21.44 16.82 -3.30
C LYS A 164 -21.74 15.33 -3.20
N VAL A 165 -20.98 14.63 -2.37
CA VAL A 165 -21.08 13.18 -2.16
C VAL A 165 -21.34 12.91 -0.68
N ASP A 166 -22.45 12.22 -0.42
CA ASP A 166 -22.79 11.71 0.89
C ASP A 166 -22.23 10.27 0.99
N THR A 167 -21.14 10.10 1.74
CA THR A 167 -20.43 8.83 1.97
C THR A 167 -19.69 8.25 0.76
N TYR A 168 -20.36 7.91 -0.34
CA TYR A 168 -19.69 7.29 -1.51
C TYR A 168 -20.27 7.73 -2.85
N TYR A 169 -19.43 7.70 -3.87
CA TYR A 169 -19.78 8.04 -5.25
C TYR A 169 -19.65 6.81 -6.17
N ASN A 170 -20.68 6.56 -6.97
CA ASN A 170 -20.64 5.53 -7.98
C ASN A 170 -19.99 6.08 -9.24
N LEU A 171 -18.75 5.67 -9.50
CA LEU A 171 -17.94 6.16 -10.60
C LEU A 171 -18.01 5.21 -11.80
N SER A 172 -18.22 5.79 -12.99
CA SER A 172 -18.07 5.10 -14.27
C SER A 172 -16.91 5.73 -15.03
N ILE A 173 -15.85 4.96 -15.25
CA ILE A 173 -14.64 5.39 -15.97
C ILE A 173 -14.74 4.93 -17.42
N GLU A 174 -14.72 5.89 -18.35
CA GLU A 174 -14.68 5.62 -19.79
C GLU A 174 -13.26 5.20 -20.24
N LYS A 175 -13.15 4.50 -21.38
CA LYS A 175 -11.87 4.28 -22.06
C LYS A 175 -11.19 5.61 -22.39
N GLY A 176 -9.86 5.69 -22.26
CA GLY A 176 -9.09 6.91 -22.41
C GLY A 176 -8.60 7.48 -21.08
N VAL A 177 -8.59 8.81 -20.95
CA VAL A 177 -8.06 9.50 -19.77
C VAL A 177 -9.21 10.07 -18.96
N THR A 178 -9.34 9.62 -17.72
CA THR A 178 -10.28 10.19 -16.74
C THR A 178 -9.49 10.85 -15.62
N THR A 179 -9.80 12.11 -15.34
CA THR A 179 -9.29 12.85 -14.18
C THR A 179 -10.35 12.90 -13.09
N ILE A 180 -9.95 12.65 -11.85
CA ILE A 180 -10.83 12.64 -10.69
C ILE A 180 -10.19 13.53 -9.65
N GLU A 181 -10.91 14.54 -9.19
CA GLU A 181 -10.46 15.46 -8.16
C GLU A 181 -11.41 15.43 -6.98
N ILE A 182 -10.85 15.63 -5.80
CA ILE A 182 -11.60 15.69 -4.54
C ILE A 182 -11.33 17.00 -3.79
N SER A 183 -12.36 17.47 -3.11
CA SER A 183 -12.38 18.73 -2.37
C SER A 183 -13.23 18.58 -1.10
N LEU A 184 -12.88 19.35 -0.05
CA LEU A 184 -13.70 19.45 1.17
C LEU A 184 -14.69 20.61 1.12
N ASP A 185 -14.46 21.62 0.29
CA ASP A 185 -15.26 22.84 0.21
C ASP A 185 -16.03 22.98 -1.12
N GLY A 186 -15.84 22.04 -2.05
CA GLY A 186 -16.46 22.06 -3.38
C GLY A 186 -15.85 23.08 -4.34
N VAL A 187 -14.70 23.67 -3.99
CA VAL A 187 -14.03 24.71 -4.78
C VAL A 187 -12.56 24.38 -4.99
N ASN A 188 -11.83 24.11 -3.91
CA ASN A 188 -10.39 23.90 -3.91
C ASN A 188 -10.07 22.40 -4.02
N PRO A 189 -9.40 21.95 -5.09
CA PRO A 189 -8.98 20.56 -5.22
C PRO A 189 -7.83 20.26 -4.25
N LEU A 190 -7.95 19.17 -3.50
CA LEU A 190 -6.94 18.71 -2.54
C LEU A 190 -6.10 17.54 -3.08
N ARG A 191 -6.70 16.69 -3.92
CA ARG A 191 -6.03 15.55 -4.55
C ARG A 191 -6.58 15.34 -5.95
N GLN A 192 -5.69 14.94 -6.86
CA GLN A 192 -6.02 14.61 -8.23
C GLN A 192 -5.54 13.19 -8.54
N ILE A 193 -6.39 12.43 -9.21
CA ILE A 193 -6.14 11.05 -9.62
C ILE A 193 -6.39 10.98 -11.12
N VAL A 194 -5.40 10.50 -11.86
CA VAL A 194 -5.48 10.37 -13.33
C VAL A 194 -5.42 8.89 -13.68
N ILE A 195 -6.50 8.39 -14.27
CA ILE A 195 -6.60 7.00 -14.71
C ILE A 195 -6.53 7.00 -16.23
N LYS A 196 -5.60 6.20 -16.77
CA LYS A 196 -5.43 5.98 -18.22
C LYS A 196 -5.78 4.54 -18.53
N LYS A 197 -6.75 4.33 -19.41
CA LYS A 197 -7.25 3.01 -19.82
C LYS A 197 -7.23 2.87 -21.34
#